data_AF-A0A095SSA7-F1
#
_entry.id   AF-A0A095SSA7-F1
#
_cell.length_a   1.000
_cell.length_b   1.000
_cell.length_c   1.000
_cell.angle_alpha   90.00
_cell.angle_beta   90.00
_cell.angle_gamma   90.00
#
_symmetry.space_group_name_H-M   'P 1'
#
loop_
_entity.id
_entity.type
_entity.pdbx_description
1 polymer ?
#
loop_
_entity_poly.entity_id
_entity_poly.type
_entity_poly.pdbx_seq_one_letter_code
_entity_poly.pdbx_strand_id
1 'polypeptide(L)'
;MKTLIFSIFIFSIISCSKNENPTPPFFANATVVNQGVDCGNAYLIKFNNGVANVPANSTNNVFYEINLPNQYKVNNLPVYVTFRLPTDSEIMNCTSLDIAYPQIYIETATAQ
;
A
#
# COMPACT_ATOMS: atom_id res chain seq x y z
N MET A 1 3.81 -60.30 34.87
CA MET A 1 3.65 -59.29 33.79
C MET A 1 2.88 -58.14 34.41
N LYS A 2 3.46 -57.09 34.98
CA LYS A 2 4.36 -56.04 34.46
C LYS A 2 3.80 -55.31 33.22
N THR A 3 3.76 -53.97 33.35
CA THR A 3 3.48 -52.89 32.38
C THR A 3 2.00 -52.70 31.97
N LEU A 4 1.42 -51.49 31.90
CA LEU A 4 1.96 -50.14 31.66
C LEU A 4 1.18 -49.05 32.43
N ILE A 5 1.92 -48.11 33.02
CA ILE A 5 1.42 -46.82 33.55
C ILE A 5 1.18 -45.90 32.35
N PHE A 6 -0.08 -45.55 32.07
CA PHE A 6 -0.41 -44.49 31.11
C PHE A 6 -0.31 -43.13 31.83
N SER A 7 0.87 -42.52 31.75
CA SER A 7 1.11 -41.15 32.20
C SER A 7 0.46 -40.17 31.22
N ILE A 8 -0.66 -39.56 31.61
CA ILE A 8 -1.33 -38.52 30.83
C ILE A 8 -0.55 -37.22 31.07
N PHE A 9 0.23 -36.83 30.06
CA PHE A 9 0.90 -35.54 29.99
C PHE A 9 -0.16 -34.43 29.91
N ILE A 10 -0.34 -33.70 31.01
CA ILE A 10 -1.13 -32.47 31.05
C ILE A 10 -0.30 -31.40 30.33
N PHE A 11 -0.57 -31.21 29.04
CA PHE A 11 -0.10 -30.04 28.31
C PHE A 11 -0.91 -28.84 28.79
N SER A 12 -0.34 -28.11 29.74
CA SER A 12 -0.79 -26.77 30.11
C SER A 12 -0.76 -25.87 28.87
N ILE A 13 -1.94 -25.62 28.30
CA ILE A 13 -2.14 -24.55 27.32
C ILE A 13 -2.01 -23.21 28.05
N ILE A 14 -0.77 -22.71 28.12
CA ILE A 14 -0.50 -21.34 28.55
C ILE A 14 -1.10 -20.43 27.47
N SER A 15 -2.31 -19.92 27.74
CA SER A 15 -2.96 -18.94 26.90
C SER A 15 -2.19 -17.63 27.03
N CYS A 16 -1.37 -17.33 26.03
CA CYS A 16 -0.68 -16.04 25.92
C CYS A 16 -1.73 -14.97 25.56
N SER A 17 -2.35 -14.35 26.56
CA SER A 17 -3.13 -13.13 26.36
C SER A 17 -2.15 -11.97 26.14
N LYS A 18 -1.64 -11.86 24.91
CA LYS A 18 -0.98 -10.64 24.49
C LYS A 18 -2.08 -9.60 24.36
N ASN A 19 -2.17 -8.70 25.36
CA ASN A 19 -2.95 -7.48 25.24
C ASN A 19 -2.24 -6.60 24.22
N GLU A 20 -2.39 -6.93 22.95
CA GLU A 20 -2.06 -6.02 21.86
C GLU A 20 -3.08 -4.90 21.97
N ASN A 21 -2.63 -3.75 22.49
CA ASN A 21 -3.35 -2.50 22.28
C ASN A 21 -3.67 -2.43 20.79
N PRO A 22 -4.95 -2.37 20.38
CA PRO A 22 -5.28 -2.26 18.98
C PRO A 22 -4.62 -0.98 18.48
N THR A 23 -3.57 -1.15 17.68
CA THR A 23 -2.95 -0.05 16.96
C THR A 23 -4.08 0.51 16.09
N PRO A 24 -4.38 1.82 16.15
CA PRO A 24 -5.52 2.36 15.43
C PRO A 24 -5.42 1.98 13.95
N PRO A 25 -6.53 1.55 13.32
CA PRO A 25 -6.49 1.06 11.96
C PRO A 25 -5.93 2.15 11.04
N PHE A 26 -4.88 1.80 10.31
CA PHE A 26 -4.25 2.63 9.31
C PHE A 26 -5.31 2.93 8.23
N PHE A 27 -5.99 4.08 8.30
CA PHE A 27 -6.97 4.45 7.28
C PHE A 27 -6.21 4.72 5.98
N ALA A 28 -6.48 3.91 4.94
CA ALA A 28 -5.93 4.13 3.61
C ALA A 28 -6.16 5.59 3.17
N ASN A 29 -5.09 6.23 2.69
CA ASN A 29 -5.17 7.61 2.18
C ASN A 29 -5.20 7.66 0.64
N ALA A 30 -5.03 6.51 -0.02
CA ALA A 30 -5.08 6.39 -1.46
C ALA A 30 -5.61 5.01 -1.88
N THR A 31 -5.94 4.89 -3.16
CA THR A 31 -6.29 3.62 -3.82
C THR A 31 -5.41 3.43 -5.04
N VAL A 32 -4.80 2.27 -5.15
CA VAL A 32 -4.13 1.84 -6.39
C VAL A 32 -5.20 1.47 -7.39
N VAL A 33 -5.24 2.13 -8.53
CA VAL A 33 -6.35 2.00 -9.49
C VAL A 33 -6.09 0.84 -10.45
N ASN A 34 -5.18 1.04 -11.40
CA ASN A 34 -4.74 0.07 -12.38
C ASN A 34 -3.40 0.51 -12.98
N GLN A 35 -2.73 -0.38 -13.72
CA GLN A 35 -1.61 0.02 -14.56
C GLN A 35 -2.09 1.03 -15.62
N GLY A 36 -1.43 2.18 -15.69
CA GLY A 36 -1.70 3.15 -16.75
C GLY A 36 -0.99 2.78 -18.05
N VAL A 37 -1.41 3.35 -19.17
CA VAL A 37 -0.88 2.96 -20.49
C VAL A 37 0.26 3.85 -20.99
N ASP A 38 0.51 4.98 -20.33
CA ASP A 38 1.38 6.03 -20.86
C ASP A 38 2.82 6.06 -20.29
N CYS A 39 3.00 5.67 -19.02
CA CYS A 39 4.29 5.74 -18.33
C CYS A 39 4.86 4.34 -18.05
N GLY A 40 4.95 3.50 -19.09
CA GLY A 40 5.51 2.15 -18.99
C GLY A 40 4.68 1.21 -18.11
N ASN A 41 5.30 0.68 -17.05
CA ASN A 41 4.66 -0.24 -16.10
C ASN A 41 4.17 0.43 -14.80
N ALA A 42 4.06 1.76 -14.81
CA ALA A 42 3.61 2.51 -13.66
C ALA A 42 2.10 2.33 -13.43
N TYR A 43 1.73 2.21 -12.16
CA TYR A 43 0.34 2.18 -11.76
C TYR A 43 -0.20 3.60 -11.55
N LEU A 44 -1.52 3.74 -11.64
CA LEU A 44 -2.21 4.95 -11.23
C LEU A 44 -2.57 4.82 -9.76
N ILE A 45 -2.31 5.89 -9.00
CA ILE A 45 -2.71 6.02 -7.60
C ILE A 45 -3.65 7.21 -7.46
N LYS A 46 -4.79 6.99 -6.80
CA LYS A 46 -5.79 8.02 -6.53
C LYS A 46 -5.80 8.37 -5.05
N PHE A 47 -5.48 9.61 -4.70
CA PHE A 47 -5.59 10.06 -3.32
C PHE A 47 -7.04 10.32 -2.92
N ASN A 48 -7.37 10.00 -1.67
CA ASN A 48 -8.66 10.32 -1.09
C ASN A 48 -8.81 11.84 -0.92
N ASN A 49 -10.05 12.33 -0.88
CA ASN A 49 -10.31 13.74 -0.66
C ASN A 49 -9.82 14.17 0.74
N GLY A 50 -9.17 15.33 0.82
CA GLY A 50 -8.71 15.90 2.09
C GLY A 50 -7.35 15.39 2.58
N VAL A 51 -6.65 14.56 1.80
CA VAL A 51 -5.24 14.23 2.09
C VAL A 51 -4.40 15.50 1.92
N ALA A 52 -3.68 15.86 2.97
CA ALA A 52 -2.85 17.06 2.97
C ALA A 52 -1.70 16.95 1.95
N ASN A 53 -1.29 18.10 1.40
CA ASN A 53 -0.12 18.25 0.53
C ASN A 53 -0.18 17.49 -0.80
N VAL A 54 -1.34 16.91 -1.18
CA VAL A 54 -1.55 16.39 -2.54
C VAL A 54 -1.55 17.57 -3.51
N PRO A 55 -0.68 17.59 -4.53
CA PRO A 55 -0.66 18.68 -5.52
C PRO A 55 -2.02 18.78 -6.24
N ALA A 56 -2.54 19.99 -6.39
CA ALA A 56 -3.76 20.20 -7.16
C ALA A 56 -3.55 19.75 -8.62
N ASN A 57 -4.53 19.05 -9.18
CA ASN A 57 -4.49 18.57 -10.56
C ASN A 57 -5.87 18.58 -11.22
N SER A 58 -5.91 18.40 -12.54
CA SER A 58 -7.14 18.29 -13.34
C SER A 58 -7.68 16.85 -13.43
N THR A 59 -7.02 15.90 -12.76
CA THR A 59 -7.23 14.45 -12.92
C THR A 59 -7.86 13.82 -11.68
N ASN A 60 -8.64 14.58 -10.91
CA ASN A 60 -9.35 14.09 -9.72
C ASN A 60 -8.42 13.39 -8.70
N ASN A 61 -7.27 14.01 -8.42
CA ASN A 61 -6.24 13.48 -7.51
C ASN A 61 -5.65 12.12 -7.95
N VAL A 62 -5.69 11.81 -9.24
CA VAL A 62 -5.04 10.64 -9.82
C VAL A 62 -3.67 11.01 -10.35
N PHE A 63 -2.67 10.19 -10.03
CA PHE A 63 -1.27 10.36 -10.39
C PHE A 63 -0.69 9.05 -10.90
N TYR A 64 0.33 9.12 -11.76
CA TYR A 64 1.25 8.01 -11.94
C TYR A 64 2.13 7.87 -10.70
N GLU A 65 2.20 6.66 -10.16
CA GLU A 65 3.16 6.35 -9.10
C GLU A 65 4.57 6.24 -9.65
N ILE A 66 5.52 6.76 -8.88
CA ILE A 66 6.93 6.44 -8.96
C ILE A 66 7.27 5.72 -7.65
N ASN A 67 7.96 4.58 -7.76
CA ASN A 67 8.51 3.83 -6.62
C ASN A 67 7.45 3.18 -5.68
N LEU A 68 6.27 2.83 -6.17
CA LEU A 68 5.35 1.96 -5.44
C LEU A 68 5.89 0.52 -5.40
N PRO A 69 6.06 -0.10 -4.21
CA PRO A 69 6.51 -1.48 -4.12
C PRO A 69 5.60 -2.47 -4.85
N ASN A 70 6.18 -3.46 -5.52
CA ASN A 70 5.45 -4.41 -6.37
C ASN A 70 4.30 -5.14 -5.64
N GLN A 71 4.45 -5.43 -4.35
CA GLN A 71 3.40 -6.07 -3.54
C GLN A 71 2.10 -5.24 -3.44
N TYR A 72 2.16 -3.93 -3.68
CA TYR A 72 1.02 -3.03 -3.65
C TYR A 72 0.52 -2.67 -5.05
N LYS A 73 1.14 -3.18 -6.12
CA LYS A 73 0.69 -3.00 -7.52
C LYS A 73 -0.47 -3.93 -7.83
N VAL A 74 -1.57 -3.77 -7.10
CA VAL A 74 -2.78 -4.57 -7.18
C VAL A 74 -3.95 -3.63 -7.46
N ASN A 75 -4.76 -3.97 -8.46
CA ASN A 75 -5.90 -3.14 -8.84
C ASN A 75 -6.89 -3.00 -7.69
N ASN A 76 -7.40 -1.78 -7.51
CA ASN A 76 -8.34 -1.39 -6.47
C ASN A 76 -7.87 -1.65 -5.03
N LEU A 77 -6.55 -1.67 -4.78
CA LEU A 77 -6.01 -1.87 -3.44
C LEU A 77 -6.04 -0.54 -2.65
N PRO A 78 -6.76 -0.47 -1.52
CA PRO A 78 -6.63 0.65 -0.59
C PRO A 78 -5.25 0.57 0.07
N VAL A 79 -4.53 1.69 0.03
CA VAL A 79 -3.17 1.77 0.56
C VAL A 79 -3.02 3.10 1.30
N TYR A 80 -2.20 3.10 2.33
CA TYR A 80 -1.68 4.34 2.86
C TYR A 80 -0.26 4.53 2.38
N VAL A 81 0.03 5.74 1.88
CA VAL A 81 1.34 6.11 1.37
C VAL A 81 1.82 7.43 1.97
N THR A 82 3.14 7.55 2.16
CA THR A 82 3.79 8.87 2.26
C THR A 82 4.40 9.20 0.90
N PHE A 83 4.44 10.49 0.56
CA PHE A 83 4.77 10.91 -0.80
C PHE A 83 5.40 12.31 -0.84
N ARG A 84 6.04 12.59 -1.97
CA ARG A 84 6.58 13.89 -2.33
C ARG A 84 6.50 14.11 -3.84
N LEU A 85 6.79 15.33 -4.28
CA LEU A 85 7.03 15.59 -5.70
C LEU A 85 8.31 14.86 -6.17
N PRO A 86 8.31 14.30 -7.38
CA PRO A 86 9.52 13.73 -7.96
C PRO A 86 10.54 14.82 -8.27
N THR A 87 11.81 14.46 -8.23
CA THR A 87 12.89 15.28 -8.80
C THR A 87 12.97 15.09 -10.31
N ASP A 88 13.63 16.00 -11.03
CA ASP A 88 13.73 15.93 -12.50
C ASP A 88 14.32 14.60 -13.00
N SER A 89 15.25 13.99 -12.26
CA SER A 89 15.84 12.69 -12.59
C SER A 89 14.94 11.49 -12.33
N GLU A 90 13.87 11.66 -11.56
CA GLU A 90 12.91 10.59 -11.21
C GLU A 90 11.67 10.60 -12.11
N ILE A 91 11.46 11.69 -12.85
CA ILE A 91 10.32 11.82 -13.77
C ILE A 91 10.45 10.77 -14.88
N MET A 92 9.39 9.98 -15.04
CA MET A 92 9.28 9.00 -16.11
C MET A 92 8.95 9.70 -17.42
N ASN A 93 9.54 9.22 -18.51
CA ASN A 93 9.15 9.62 -19.86
C ASN A 93 7.87 8.88 -20.25
N CYS A 94 6.80 9.64 -20.50
CA CYS A 94 5.50 9.09 -20.88
C CYS A 94 5.17 9.42 -22.34
N THR A 95 4.40 8.54 -22.99
CA THR A 95 4.20 8.52 -24.45
C THR A 95 3.09 9.43 -24.99
N SER A 96 2.37 10.19 -24.13
CA SER A 96 1.16 10.97 -24.47
C SER A 96 0.03 10.17 -25.15
N LEU A 97 -0.03 8.86 -24.94
CA LEU A 97 -1.05 7.96 -25.51
C LEU A 97 -2.38 7.98 -24.74
N ASP A 98 -2.41 8.58 -23.56
CA ASP A 98 -3.57 8.67 -22.68
C ASP A 98 -3.60 10.03 -21.96
N ILE A 99 -4.55 10.20 -21.05
CA ILE A 99 -4.62 11.32 -20.13
C ILE A 99 -3.26 11.52 -19.47
N ALA A 100 -2.74 12.75 -19.58
CA ALA A 100 -1.50 13.16 -18.93
C ALA A 100 -1.73 13.30 -17.42
N TYR A 101 -1.70 12.17 -16.71
CA TYR A 101 -1.71 12.17 -15.25
C TYR A 101 -0.39 12.73 -14.72
N PRO A 102 -0.41 13.63 -13.73
CA PRO A 102 0.80 14.07 -13.04
C PRO A 102 1.49 12.88 -12.36
N GLN A 103 2.78 13.01 -12.06
CA GLN A 103 3.57 11.95 -11.42
C GLN A 103 3.80 12.29 -9.94
N ILE A 104 3.84 11.26 -9.08
CA ILE A 104 4.09 11.41 -7.65
C ILE A 104 5.07 10.34 -7.17
N TYR A 105 6.02 10.72 -6.32
CA TYR A 105 6.98 9.78 -5.76
C TYR A 105 6.47 9.21 -4.44
N ILE A 106 6.39 7.88 -4.35
CA ILE A 106 5.98 7.15 -3.16
C ILE A 106 7.22 6.83 -2.32
N GLU A 107 7.23 7.35 -1.09
CA GLU A 107 8.33 7.12 -0.14
C GLU A 107 8.09 5.86 0.69
N THR A 108 6.87 5.67 1.17
CA THR A 108 6.46 4.48 1.93
C THR A 108 5.05 4.06 1.53
N ALA A 109 4.76 2.77 1.66
CA ALA A 109 3.45 2.20 1.38
C ALA A 109 3.12 1.08 2.37
N THR A 110 1.88 1.05 2.86
CA THR A 110 1.35 -0.05 3.68
C THR A 110 -0.11 -0.27 3.34
N ALA A 111 -0.48 -1.52 3.09
CA ALA A 111 -1.84 -1.96 2.84
C ALA A 111 -2.35 -2.80 4.01
N GLN A 112 -3.67 -2.83 4.19
CA GLN A 112 -4.35 -3.69 5.17
C GLN A 112 -4.65 -5.08 4.59
#